data_AF-A0A8J5NL63-F1
#
_entry.id   AF-A0A8J5NL63-F1
#
_cell.length_a   1.000
_cell.length_b   1.000
_cell.length_c   1.000
_cell.angle_alpha   90.00
_cell.angle_beta   90.00
_cell.angle_gamma   90.00
#
_symmetry.space_group_name_H-M   'P 1'
#
loop_
_entity.id
_entity.type
_entity.pdbx_description
1 polymer ?
#
loop_
_entity_poly.entity_id
_entity_poly.type
_entity_poly.pdbx_seq_one_letter_code
_entity_poly.pdbx_strand_id
1 'polypeptide(L)'
;MLFGNLANALKCLVFFRNLSRLHLRFSPYLESDYNDNAESTFRYRVIDIVSHCIEATWTETNQNSIYDTLQKEDSEFTDAQDDLALSSGHGIRIKELTISNLADSIDPKLMNSEAWNKLLRLPTLANLKILVQKDFAFYGEDTFRNEMYEFFQALPSQWLSPSVAENLQVLSLFYSHY
;
A
#
# COMPACT_ATOMS: atom_id res chain seq x y z
N MET A 1 15.47 6.38 10.09
CA MET A 1 14.93 5.96 11.41
C MET A 1 13.39 5.84 11.48
N LEU A 2 12.60 6.72 10.86
CA LEU A 2 11.11 6.73 10.99
C LEU A 2 10.39 5.52 10.38
N PHE A 3 10.84 5.03 9.22
CA PHE A 3 10.21 3.89 8.54
C PHE A 3 10.29 2.59 9.35
N GLY A 4 11.46 2.29 9.94
CA GLY A 4 11.66 1.07 10.73
C GLY A 4 10.71 1.01 11.93
N ASN A 5 10.49 2.15 12.58
CA ASN A 5 9.52 2.27 13.68
C ASN A 5 8.07 2.06 13.21
N LEU A 6 7.70 2.62 12.05
CA LEU A 6 6.38 2.41 11.48
C LEU A 6 6.18 0.95 11.06
N ALA A 7 7.14 0.35 10.35
CA ALA A 7 7.08 -1.05 9.93
C ALA A 7 6.95 -1.98 11.14
N ASN A 8 7.70 -1.73 12.21
CA ASN A 8 7.56 -2.46 13.48
C ASN A 8 6.17 -2.29 14.11
N ALA A 9 5.59 -1.09 14.06
CA ALA A 9 4.23 -0.87 14.56
C ALA A 9 3.17 -1.58 13.70
N LEU A 10 3.33 -1.62 12.37
CA LEU A 10 2.41 -2.29 11.45
C LEU A 10 2.36 -3.81 11.69
N LYS A 11 3.46 -4.43 12.15
CA LYS A 11 3.48 -5.84 12.54
C LYS A 11 2.48 -6.17 13.64
N CYS A 12 2.20 -5.22 14.53
CA CYS A 12 1.23 -5.42 15.60
C CYS A 12 -0.20 -5.66 15.09
N LEU A 13 -0.48 -5.43 13.79
CA LEU A 13 -1.75 -5.77 13.17
C LEU A 13 -2.15 -7.23 13.39
N VAL A 14 -1.19 -8.16 13.47
CA VAL A 14 -1.45 -9.59 13.69
C VAL A 14 -2.13 -9.89 15.04
N PHE A 15 -2.02 -8.98 16.02
CA PHE A 15 -2.67 -9.15 17.32
C PHE A 15 -4.16 -8.78 17.29
N PHE A 16 -4.64 -8.08 16.26
CA PHE A 16 -6.03 -7.67 16.13
C PHE A 16 -6.90 -8.78 15.53
N ARG A 17 -7.20 -9.80 16.34
CA ARG A 17 -7.97 -11.00 15.93
C ARG A 17 -9.37 -10.72 15.36
N ASN A 18 -9.96 -9.59 15.72
CA ASN A 18 -11.30 -9.18 15.30
C ASN A 18 -11.28 -7.99 14.33
N LEU A 19 -10.12 -7.67 13.74
CA LEU A 19 -10.00 -6.59 12.77
C LEU A 19 -10.84 -6.92 11.53
N SER A 20 -11.90 -6.15 11.34
CA SER A 20 -12.83 -6.30 10.21
C SER A 20 -12.77 -5.12 9.24
N ARG A 21 -12.22 -3.99 9.67
CA ARG A 21 -12.11 -2.77 8.87
C ARG A 21 -10.73 -2.19 9.09
N LEU A 22 -10.01 -1.93 8.00
CA LEU A 22 -8.68 -1.34 8.04
C LEU A 22 -8.68 -0.07 7.20
N HIS A 23 -8.27 1.04 7.81
CA HIS A 23 -8.19 2.34 7.16
C HIS A 23 -6.73 2.79 7.14
N LEU A 24 -6.15 2.87 5.95
CA LEU A 24 -4.82 3.44 5.70
C LEU A 24 -5.02 4.86 5.21
N ARG A 25 -4.61 5.85 5.99
CA ARG A 25 -4.76 7.27 5.66
C ARG A 25 -3.38 7.92 5.61
N PHE A 26 -2.92 8.21 4.41
CA PHE A 26 -1.66 8.90 4.19
C PHE A 26 -1.81 10.42 4.35
N SER A 27 -0.70 11.11 4.56
CA SER A 27 -0.67 12.57 4.53
C SER A 27 -1.22 13.06 3.19
N PRO A 28 -2.06 14.11 3.16
CA PRO A 28 -2.45 14.72 1.89
C PRO A 28 -1.31 15.59 1.33
N TYR A 29 -0.31 15.95 2.12
CA TYR A 29 0.83 16.71 1.64
C TYR A 29 1.91 15.71 1.24
N LEU A 30 2.26 15.72 -0.04
CA LEU A 30 3.54 15.19 -0.51
C LEU A 30 4.58 16.26 -0.13
N GLU A 31 5.54 15.95 0.73
CA GLU A 31 6.59 16.92 1.06
C GLU A 31 7.32 17.27 -0.25
N SER A 32 7.30 18.56 -0.62
CA SER A 32 7.80 19.09 -1.89
C SER A 32 9.32 19.05 -2.05
N ASP A 33 10.00 18.21 -1.27
CA ASP A 33 11.41 17.95 -1.50
C ASP A 33 11.51 17.16 -2.80
N TYR A 34 12.50 17.50 -3.63
CA TYR A 34 12.73 17.17 -5.05
C TYR A 34 12.61 15.68 -5.49
N ASN A 35 12.08 14.78 -4.66
CA ASN A 35 11.97 13.35 -4.87
C ASN A 35 10.55 12.83 -4.54
N ASP A 36 9.50 13.35 -5.19
CA ASP A 36 8.10 12.91 -5.01
C ASP A 36 7.89 11.40 -5.22
N ASN A 37 8.76 10.78 -6.01
CA ASN A 37 8.80 9.33 -6.19
C ASN A 37 9.03 8.59 -4.86
N ALA A 38 9.82 9.15 -3.93
CA ALA A 38 10.12 8.51 -2.65
C ALA A 38 8.89 8.40 -1.75
N GLU A 39 8.04 9.45 -1.70
CA GLU A 39 6.85 9.43 -0.85
C GLU A 39 5.75 8.54 -1.43
N SER A 40 5.50 8.61 -2.75
CA SER A 40 4.59 7.70 -3.43
C SER A 40 5.00 6.24 -3.22
N THR A 41 6.29 5.94 -3.42
CA THR A 41 6.89 4.63 -3.17
C THR A 41 6.73 4.21 -1.70
N PHE A 42 6.89 5.12 -0.74
CA PHE A 42 6.67 4.84 0.67
C PHE A 42 5.23 4.41 0.97
N ARG A 43 4.22 5.10 0.41
CA ARG A 43 2.80 4.76 0.60
C ARG A 43 2.51 3.34 0.08
N TYR A 44 3.04 2.99 -1.09
CA TYR A 44 2.91 1.64 -1.65
C TYR A 44 3.61 0.57 -0.82
N ARG A 45 4.79 0.87 -0.24
CA ARG A 45 5.47 -0.04 0.69
C ARG A 45 4.66 -0.28 1.96
N VAL A 46 4.05 0.76 2.53
CA VAL A 46 3.17 0.59 3.70
C VAL A 46 2.01 -0.33 3.37
N ILE A 47 1.39 -0.19 2.19
CA ILE A 47 0.32 -1.09 1.72
C ILE A 47 0.85 -2.53 1.63
N ASP A 48 2.05 -2.74 1.09
CA ASP A 48 2.64 -4.08 0.94
C ASP A 48 2.91 -4.76 2.30
N ILE A 49 3.52 -4.03 3.23
CA ILE A 49 3.77 -4.50 4.61
C ILE A 49 2.46 -4.91 5.28
N VAL A 50 1.45 -4.06 5.18
CA VAL A 50 0.11 -4.32 5.75
C VAL A 50 -0.53 -5.55 5.11
N SER A 51 -0.34 -5.74 3.80
CA SER A 51 -0.84 -6.90 3.08
C SER A 51 -0.21 -8.19 3.58
N HIS A 52 1.11 -8.19 3.75
CA HIS A 52 1.80 -9.33 4.35
C HIS A 52 1.37 -9.62 5.79
N CYS A 53 1.11 -8.58 6.59
CA CYS A 53 0.61 -8.75 7.95
C CYS A 53 -0.80 -9.35 7.97
N ILE A 54 -1.69 -8.90 7.09
CA ILE A 54 -3.05 -9.43 6.96
C ILE A 54 -3.02 -10.87 6.47
N GLU A 55 -2.20 -11.20 5.48
CA GLU A 55 -2.11 -12.56 4.93
C GLU A 55 -1.27 -13.51 5.81
N ALA A 56 -0.75 -13.04 6.95
CA ALA A 56 0.18 -13.78 7.81
C ALA A 56 1.40 -14.33 7.04
N THR A 57 1.89 -13.57 6.06
CA THR A 57 3.07 -13.88 5.24
C THR A 57 4.25 -12.96 5.54
N TRP A 58 4.22 -12.26 6.67
CA TRP A 58 5.31 -11.38 7.11
C TRP A 58 6.48 -12.19 7.68
N THR A 59 7.35 -12.69 6.81
CA THR A 59 8.55 -13.49 7.14
C THR A 59 9.83 -12.66 6.97
N GLU A 60 10.94 -13.10 7.57
CA GLU A 60 12.26 -12.48 7.39
C GLU A 60 12.65 -12.34 5.91
N THR A 61 12.31 -13.32 5.05
CA THR A 61 12.54 -13.22 3.60
C THR A 61 11.78 -12.07 2.95
N ASN A 62 10.49 -11.91 3.28
CA ASN A 62 9.65 -10.84 2.72
C ASN A 62 9.98 -9.47 3.33
N GLN A 63 10.46 -9.46 4.57
CA GLN A 63 11.04 -8.27 5.18
C GLN A 63 12.27 -7.82 4.40
N ASN A 64 13.24 -8.73 4.21
CA ASN A 64 14.49 -8.42 3.53
C ASN A 64 14.26 -7.97 2.09
N SER A 65 13.27 -8.50 1.36
CA SER A 65 12.97 -8.01 0.01
C SER A 65 12.47 -6.56 0.01
N ILE A 66 11.65 -6.16 0.99
CA ILE A 66 11.15 -4.80 1.15
C ILE A 66 12.22 -3.85 1.72
N TYR A 67 13.10 -4.33 2.61
CA TYR A 67 14.19 -3.55 3.21
C TYR A 67 15.43 -3.42 2.31
N ASP A 68 15.78 -4.42 1.51
CA ASP A 68 16.87 -4.34 0.52
C ASP A 68 16.57 -3.29 -0.56
N THR A 69 15.29 -3.05 -0.84
CA THR A 69 14.86 -1.95 -1.69
C THR A 69 14.88 -0.59 -1.00
N LEU A 70 14.97 -0.53 0.34
CA LEU A 70 15.21 0.71 1.09
C LEU A 70 16.70 1.06 1.12
N GLN A 71 17.58 0.09 1.36
CA GLN A 71 19.03 0.34 1.46
C GLN A 71 19.69 0.78 0.15
N LYS A 72 19.09 0.43 -1.00
CA LYS A 72 19.55 0.91 -2.32
C LYS A 72 19.15 2.36 -2.62
N GLU A 73 18.17 2.90 -1.90
CA GLU A 73 17.58 4.23 -2.16
C GLU A 73 17.94 5.24 -1.05
N ASP A 74 18.22 4.79 0.18
CA ASP A 74 18.69 5.63 1.29
C ASP A 74 19.70 4.90 2.20
N SER A 75 20.88 5.49 2.41
CA SER A 75 21.99 4.88 3.16
C SER A 75 21.84 4.88 4.68
N GLU A 76 20.77 5.45 5.24
CA GLU A 76 20.54 5.56 6.70
C GLU A 76 19.69 4.43 7.30
N PHE A 77 19.44 3.36 6.53
CA PHE A 77 18.58 2.23 6.91
C PHE A 77 19.38 1.01 7.36
N THR A 78 20.20 1.14 8.41
CA THR A 78 21.09 0.04 8.85
C THR A 78 20.69 -0.69 10.13
N ASP A 79 19.75 -0.24 10.96
CA ASP A 79 19.50 -0.90 12.26
C ASP A 79 18.02 -1.09 12.62
N ALA A 80 17.30 -1.93 11.85
CA ALA A 80 16.01 -2.45 12.29
C ALA A 80 16.03 -3.99 12.25
N GLN A 81 16.93 -4.59 13.02
CA GLN A 81 16.94 -6.04 13.23
C GLN A 81 15.75 -6.43 14.12
N ASP A 82 14.97 -7.41 13.65
CA ASP A 82 13.59 -7.68 14.06
C ASP A 82 13.49 -8.83 15.07
N ASP A 83 12.92 -8.60 16.25
CA ASP A 83 12.74 -9.61 17.31
C ASP A 83 11.36 -10.31 17.27
N LEU A 84 10.47 -9.91 16.36
CA LEU A 84 9.08 -10.39 16.34
C LEU A 84 8.85 -11.43 15.24
N ALA A 85 9.15 -12.70 15.55
CA ALA A 85 8.74 -13.85 14.74
C ALA A 85 7.21 -14.06 14.82
N LEU A 86 6.45 -13.32 14.01
CA LEU A 86 4.99 -13.32 14.02
C LEU A 86 4.43 -14.26 12.96
N SER A 87 4.43 -15.56 13.25
CA SER A 87 3.63 -16.54 12.52
C SER A 87 2.43 -16.95 13.37
N SER A 88 1.33 -16.20 13.29
CA SER A 88 0.05 -16.61 13.93
C SER A 88 -0.70 -17.69 13.13
N GLY A 89 -0.16 -18.13 11.98
CA GLY A 89 -0.68 -19.20 11.13
C GLY A 89 -2.03 -18.92 10.45
N HIS A 90 -2.73 -17.85 10.82
CA HIS A 90 -4.04 -17.51 10.28
C HIS A 90 -4.08 -16.03 9.92
N GLY A 91 -4.34 -15.74 8.65
CA GLY A 91 -4.52 -14.38 8.16
C GLY A 91 -5.75 -13.69 8.76
N ILE A 92 -5.73 -12.37 8.77
CA ILE A 92 -6.78 -11.48 9.24
C ILE A 92 -7.90 -11.41 8.19
N ARG A 93 -9.14 -11.67 8.61
CA ARG A 93 -10.31 -11.65 7.71
C ARG A 93 -10.99 -10.29 7.70
N ILE A 94 -10.36 -9.33 7.04
CA ILE A 94 -10.96 -8.00 6.86
C ILE A 94 -12.17 -8.05 5.91
N LYS A 95 -13.12 -7.16 6.14
CA LYS A 95 -14.30 -6.92 5.29
C LYS A 95 -14.24 -5.60 4.54
N GLU A 96 -13.53 -4.62 5.08
CA GLU A 96 -13.34 -3.31 4.47
C GLU A 96 -11.88 -2.91 4.48
N LEU A 97 -11.39 -2.49 3.31
CA LEU A 97 -10.14 -1.76 3.15
C LEU A 97 -10.46 -0.35 2.65
N THR A 98 -10.00 0.65 3.38
CA THR A 98 -10.04 2.04 2.94
C THR A 98 -8.61 2.55 2.82
N ILE A 99 -8.25 3.07 1.64
CA ILE A 99 -6.98 3.75 1.40
C ILE A 99 -7.29 5.19 1.05
N SER A 100 -6.74 6.13 1.81
CA SER A 100 -6.94 7.56 1.61
C SER A 100 -5.63 8.25 1.28
N ASN A 101 -5.71 9.16 0.30
CA ASN A 101 -4.57 9.91 -0.25
C ASN A 101 -3.55 8.97 -0.89
N LEU A 102 -3.99 8.08 -1.78
CA LEU A 102 -3.10 7.28 -2.61
C LEU A 102 -2.57 8.13 -3.77
N ALA A 103 -1.32 7.98 -4.16
CA ALA A 103 -0.79 8.71 -5.31
C ALA A 103 -1.46 8.26 -6.62
N ASP A 104 -1.59 9.16 -7.59
CA ASP A 104 -2.07 8.86 -8.95
C ASP A 104 -0.97 8.27 -9.84
N SER A 105 -0.32 7.21 -9.35
CA SER A 105 0.80 6.51 -10.00
C SER A 105 0.67 4.99 -9.80
N ILE A 106 1.52 4.19 -10.43
CA ILE A 106 1.59 2.74 -10.19
C ILE A 106 2.94 2.38 -9.61
N ASP A 107 2.96 1.56 -8.56
CA ASP A 107 4.18 0.93 -8.06
C ASP A 107 4.28 -0.52 -8.56
N PRO A 108 5.24 -0.84 -9.46
CA PRO A 108 5.39 -2.19 -9.98
C PRO A 108 5.71 -3.25 -8.92
N LYS A 109 6.32 -2.88 -7.78
CA LYS A 109 6.63 -3.83 -6.71
C LYS A 109 5.35 -4.27 -6.02
N LEU A 110 4.46 -3.32 -5.69
CA LEU A 110 3.15 -3.63 -5.11
C LEU A 110 2.28 -4.43 -6.10
N MET A 111 2.27 -4.07 -7.39
CA MET A 111 1.46 -4.80 -8.38
C MET A 111 1.89 -6.26 -8.53
N ASN A 112 3.18 -6.54 -8.32
CA ASN A 112 3.73 -7.90 -8.32
C ASN A 112 3.70 -8.57 -6.93
N SER A 113 3.26 -7.89 -5.88
CA SER A 113 3.22 -8.45 -4.53
C SER A 113 2.16 -9.55 -4.42
N GLU A 114 2.59 -10.75 -4.04
CA GLU A 114 1.69 -11.88 -3.82
C GLU A 114 0.75 -11.62 -2.64
N ALA A 115 1.24 -10.97 -1.58
CA ALA A 115 0.43 -10.68 -0.40
C ALA A 115 -0.65 -9.65 -0.70
N TRP A 116 -0.33 -8.60 -1.45
CA TRP A 116 -1.31 -7.63 -1.93
C TRP A 116 -2.42 -8.29 -2.78
N ASN A 117 -2.00 -9.12 -3.74
CA ASN A 117 -2.94 -9.84 -4.61
C ASN A 117 -3.83 -10.82 -3.84
N LYS A 118 -3.31 -11.48 -2.80
CA LYS A 118 -4.11 -12.35 -1.92
C LYS A 118 -5.09 -11.56 -1.07
N LEU A 119 -4.65 -10.44 -0.50
CA LEU A 119 -5.51 -9.54 0.29
C LEU A 119 -6.70 -9.07 -0.54
N LEU A 120 -6.47 -8.58 -1.76
CA LEU A 120 -7.55 -8.11 -2.64
C LEU A 120 -8.55 -9.22 -3.01
N ARG A 121 -8.10 -10.49 -3.03
CA ARG A 121 -8.92 -11.66 -3.34
C ARG A 121 -9.51 -12.32 -2.09
N LEU A 122 -9.36 -11.72 -0.91
CA LEU A 122 -9.98 -12.25 0.30
C LEU A 122 -11.49 -12.38 0.07
N PRO A 123 -12.08 -13.58 0.25
CA PRO A 123 -13.53 -13.77 0.08
C PRO A 123 -14.36 -12.93 1.06
N THR A 124 -13.73 -12.45 2.14
CA THR A 124 -14.38 -11.60 3.13
C THR A 124 -14.34 -10.12 2.78
N LEU A 125 -13.44 -9.68 1.88
CA LEU A 125 -13.28 -8.29 1.50
C LEU A 125 -14.45 -7.88 0.59
N ALA A 126 -15.45 -7.24 1.18
CA ALA A 126 -16.66 -6.79 0.49
C ALA A 126 -16.61 -5.31 0.13
N ASN A 127 -15.82 -4.50 0.84
CA ASN A 127 -15.79 -3.05 0.68
C ASN A 127 -14.36 -2.58 0.38
N LEU A 128 -14.17 -1.98 -0.80
CA LEU A 128 -12.92 -1.33 -1.19
C LEU A 128 -13.18 0.15 -1.44
N LYS A 129 -12.49 1.01 -0.69
CA LYS A 129 -12.60 2.47 -0.81
C LYS A 129 -11.24 3.07 -1.05
N ILE A 130 -11.09 3.82 -2.14
CA ILE A 130 -9.83 4.42 -2.55
C ILE A 130 -10.06 5.89 -2.84
N LEU A 131 -9.37 6.76 -2.09
CA LEU A 131 -9.23 8.16 -2.42
C LEU A 131 -7.84 8.38 -3.01
N VAL A 132 -7.81 8.66 -4.31
CA VAL A 132 -6.62 8.98 -5.09
C VAL A 132 -6.42 10.48 -5.08
N GLN A 133 -5.18 10.87 -4.83
CA GLN A 133 -4.74 12.24 -4.80
C GLN A 133 -3.80 12.53 -5.97
N LYS A 134 -3.98 13.70 -6.58
CA LYS A 134 -3.09 14.17 -7.63
C LYS A 134 -1.73 14.50 -7.03
N ASP A 135 -0.68 14.01 -7.66
CA ASP A 135 0.68 14.44 -7.36
C ASP A 135 0.86 15.88 -7.90
N PHE A 136 0.97 16.86 -7.00
CA PHE A 136 0.98 18.28 -7.37
C PHE A 136 2.39 18.80 -7.69
N ALA A 137 3.42 17.99 -7.55
CA ALA A 137 4.75 18.53 -7.34
C ALA A 137 5.56 18.85 -8.60
N PHE A 138 5.10 18.55 -9.82
CA PHE A 138 5.94 18.80 -11.01
C PHE A 138 5.26 19.21 -12.32
N TYR A 139 4.27 20.11 -12.28
CA TYR A 139 3.81 20.72 -13.53
C TYR A 139 3.87 22.24 -13.43
N GLY A 140 5.06 22.79 -13.72
CA GLY A 140 5.10 24.07 -14.44
C GLY A 140 4.18 23.94 -15.66
N GLU A 141 3.40 24.99 -15.93
CA GLU A 141 2.11 25.00 -16.64
C GLU A 141 2.00 24.32 -18.03
N ASP A 142 3.03 23.63 -18.56
CA ASP A 142 3.08 23.18 -19.96
C ASP A 142 3.39 21.67 -20.21
N THR A 143 3.64 20.81 -19.21
CA THR A 143 3.86 19.36 -19.45
C THR A 143 2.60 18.51 -19.25
N PHE A 144 1.54 18.85 -19.98
CA PHE A 144 0.36 18.00 -20.14
C PHE A 144 0.68 16.80 -21.07
N ARG A 145 0.57 15.54 -20.61
CA ARG A 145 -0.46 14.60 -21.17
C ARG A 145 -0.42 13.10 -20.83
N ASN A 146 0.66 12.45 -20.41
CA ASN A 146 0.65 10.96 -20.43
C ASN A 146 0.67 10.24 -19.07
N GLU A 147 1.19 10.86 -18.01
CA GLU A 147 1.32 10.23 -16.68
C GLU A 147 0.12 10.52 -15.77
N MET A 148 -0.80 11.39 -16.21
CA MET A 148 -2.04 11.62 -15.47
C MET A 148 -2.94 10.38 -15.57
N TYR A 149 -3.53 10.00 -14.45
CA TYR A 149 -4.47 8.88 -14.34
C TYR A 149 -3.85 7.49 -14.49
N GLU A 150 -2.54 7.32 -14.29
CA GLU A 150 -1.90 5.98 -14.33
C GLU A 150 -2.63 4.99 -13.42
N PHE A 151 -2.98 5.42 -12.20
CA PHE A 151 -3.75 4.58 -11.29
C PHE A 151 -5.06 4.10 -11.94
N PHE A 152 -5.82 5.00 -12.55
CA PHE A 152 -7.10 4.66 -13.18
C PHE A 152 -6.94 3.83 -14.45
N GLN A 153 -5.84 3.96 -15.17
CA GLN A 153 -5.52 3.10 -16.32
C GLN A 153 -5.23 1.66 -15.87
N ALA A 154 -4.55 1.47 -14.74
CA ALA A 154 -4.27 0.15 -14.16
C ALA A 154 -5.40 -0.41 -13.30
N LEU A 155 -6.34 0.42 -12.85
CA LEU A 155 -7.39 0.04 -11.92
C LEU A 155 -8.16 -1.22 -12.37
N PRO A 156 -8.64 -1.36 -13.63
CA PRO A 156 -9.40 -2.54 -14.05
C PRO A 156 -8.59 -3.84 -14.05
N SER A 157 -7.30 -3.77 -14.34
CA SER A 157 -6.45 -4.95 -14.51
C SER A 157 -5.74 -5.37 -13.22
N GLN A 158 -5.41 -4.42 -12.34
CA GLN A 158 -4.58 -4.67 -11.16
C GLN A 158 -5.36 -4.61 -9.84
N TRP A 159 -6.30 -3.67 -9.69
CA TRP A 159 -7.03 -3.45 -8.43
C TRP A 159 -8.43 -4.05 -8.44
N LEU A 160 -9.05 -4.11 -9.63
CA LEU A 160 -10.42 -4.60 -9.85
C LEU A 160 -10.45 -5.74 -10.86
N SER A 161 -9.40 -6.58 -10.87
CA SER A 161 -9.43 -7.81 -11.67
C SER A 161 -10.73 -8.59 -11.40
N PRO A 162 -11.24 -9.39 -12.35
CA PRO A 162 -12.53 -10.07 -12.18
C PRO A 162 -12.65 -10.85 -10.86
N SER A 163 -11.58 -11.55 -10.46
CA SER A 163 -11.49 -12.27 -9.19
C SER A 163 -11.63 -11.42 -7.92
N VAL A 164 -11.31 -10.13 -8.01
CA VAL A 164 -11.47 -9.16 -6.92
C VAL A 164 -12.88 -8.57 -6.98
N ALA A 165 -13.29 -8.11 -8.16
CA ALA A 165 -14.57 -7.43 -8.37
C ALA A 165 -15.78 -8.30 -8.01
N GLU A 166 -15.72 -9.61 -8.24
CA GLU A 166 -16.80 -10.56 -7.92
C GLU A 166 -17.16 -10.59 -6.42
N ASN A 167 -16.21 -10.32 -5.53
CA ASN A 167 -16.42 -10.35 -4.09
C ASN A 167 -16.83 -8.98 -3.51
N LEU A 168 -16.64 -7.90 -4.28
CA LEU A 168 -16.94 -6.54 -3.83
C LEU A 168 -18.45 -6.27 -3.88
N GLN A 169 -18.99 -5.83 -2.74
CA GLN A 169 -20.34 -5.28 -2.62
C GLN A 169 -20.33 -3.76 -2.73
N VAL A 170 -19.25 -3.11 -2.27
CA VAL A 170 -19.07 -1.66 -2.35
C VAL A 170 -17.70 -1.35 -2.91
N LEU A 171 -17.69 -0.60 -4.01
CA LEU A 171 -16.52 0.08 -4.55
C LEU A 171 -16.73 1.58 -4.43
N SER A 172 -15.85 2.27 -3.70
CA SER A 172 -15.87 3.74 -3.64
C SER A 172 -14.55 4.27 -4.18
N LEU A 173 -14.64 5.06 -5.25
CA LEU A 173 -13.48 5.71 -5.88
C LEU A 173 -13.67 7.21 -5.76
N PHE A 174 -12.68 7.88 -5.21
CA PHE A 174 -12.64 9.33 -5.10
C PHE A 174 -11.35 9.83 -5.72
N TYR A 175 -11.43 10.92 -6.48
CA TYR A 175 -10.28 11.65 -6.97
C TYR A 175 -10.33 13.05 -6.37
N SER A 176 -9.25 13.47 -5.72
CA SER A 176 -9.21 14.76 -5.00
C SER A 176 -9.40 16.00 -5.89
N HIS A 177 -9.32 15.83 -7.22
CA HIS A 177 -9.32 16.93 -8.19
C HIS A 177 -10.45 16.81 -9.23
N TYR A 178 -11.59 16.23 -8.83
CA TYR A 178 -12.83 16.31 -9.60
C TYR A 178 -13.33 17.75 -9.76
#